data_AF-A0A1F4F5B1-F1
#
_entry.id   AF-A0A1F4F5B1-F1
#
_cell.length_a   1.000
_cell.length_b   1.000
_cell.length_c   1.000
_cell.angle_alpha   90.00
_cell.angle_beta   90.00
_cell.angle_gamma   90.00
#
_symmetry.space_group_name_H-M   'P 1'
#
loop_
_entity.id
_entity.type
_entity.pdbx_description
1 polymer ?
#
loop_
_entity_poly.entity_id
_entity_poly.type
_entity_poly.pdbx_seq_one_letter_code
_entity_poly.pdbx_strand_id
1 'polypeptide(L)'
;MDASWQSSIKTGGGARYGLGWNLPLNNRGTSLQVRFDHGRSAVIEEPLNLVDIKSTLDSREVGISQALIEELQRKLSLGLTYALRENRTTLLGQPFSFIPGEPSGVTKLSVWRLWQDYVRRQEQQVYALRSTFSFGHNNIEQIADSTSTQPARNFLVWLGQSQYSRRVLDAGAQILVRADVQRARDPLLPLERMAVGGVNTARGYRENQMVRDNGYRASVEYQHPLMGSVDARESLTLGPFLDYGAAWNIGETRDRIRSAGLAVHWRWQRFTADLVAAKRLVTVPTPAQSTLQDHGIQFELRYDVF
;
A
#
# COMPACT_ATOMS: atom_id res chain seq x y z
N MET A 1 14.59 15.79 -5.43
CA MET A 1 15.17 14.68 -4.67
C MET A 1 14.33 14.51 -3.44
N ASP A 2 13.86 13.30 -3.18
CA ASP A 2 13.16 12.93 -1.96
C ASP A 2 13.96 11.83 -1.24
N ALA A 3 14.03 11.93 0.09
CA ALA A 3 14.66 10.94 0.94
C ALA A 3 13.69 10.59 2.07
N SER A 4 13.56 9.30 2.36
CA SER A 4 12.67 8.81 3.41
C SER A 4 13.35 7.76 4.26
N TRP A 5 13.02 7.77 5.55
CA TRP A 5 13.44 6.79 6.53
C TRP A 5 12.23 6.39 7.39
N GLN A 6 12.07 5.09 7.61
CA GLN A 6 11.02 4.53 8.44
C GLN A 6 11.59 3.41 9.31
N SER A 7 11.17 3.34 10.57
CA SER A 7 11.57 2.29 11.52
C SER A 7 10.38 1.84 12.37
N SER A 8 10.42 0.60 12.84
CA SER A 8 9.48 0.13 13.88
C SER A 8 9.82 0.74 15.25
N ILE A 9 8.79 0.98 16.06
CA ILE A 9 8.94 1.40 17.47
C ILE A 9 9.45 0.24 18.34
N LYS A 10 9.04 -1.00 18.02
CA LYS A 10 9.55 -2.20 18.70
C LYS A 10 10.97 -2.50 18.22
N THR A 11 11.87 -2.75 19.17
CA THR A 11 13.25 -3.14 18.91
C THR A 11 13.28 -4.40 18.03
N GLY A 12 14.00 -4.36 16.91
CA GLY A 12 14.17 -5.50 16.01
C GLY A 12 13.15 -5.64 14.88
N GLY A 13 12.08 -4.83 14.82
CA GLY A 13 11.04 -4.94 13.77
C GLY A 13 11.47 -4.48 12.36
N GLY A 14 12.63 -3.83 12.24
CA GLY A 14 13.25 -3.48 10.96
C GLY A 14 13.20 -2.00 10.60
N ALA A 15 13.89 -1.64 9.51
CA ALA A 15 14.01 -0.26 9.02
C ALA A 15 13.99 -0.22 7.49
N ARG A 16 13.49 0.87 6.93
CA ARG A 16 13.43 1.13 5.49
C ARG A 16 14.04 2.49 5.17
N TYR A 17 14.80 2.50 4.08
CA TYR A 17 15.43 3.67 3.49
C TYR A 17 14.95 3.79 2.05
N GLY A 18 14.59 4.99 1.63
CA GLY A 18 14.17 5.28 0.27
C GLY A 18 14.83 6.54 -0.26
N LEU A 19 15.30 6.50 -1.50
CA LEU A 19 15.81 7.65 -2.25
C LEU A 19 15.05 7.74 -3.58
N GLY A 20 14.52 8.92 -3.87
CA GLY A 20 13.80 9.22 -5.10
C GLY A 20 14.36 10.46 -5.79
N TRP A 21 14.37 10.39 -7.11
CA TRP A 21 14.70 11.53 -7.97
C TRP A 21 13.71 11.62 -9.12
N ASN A 22 13.13 12.81 -9.30
CA ASN A 22 12.27 13.13 -10.44
C ASN A 22 12.90 14.30 -11.18
N LEU A 23 13.23 14.10 -12.46
CA LEU A 23 13.88 15.08 -13.31
C LEU A 23 12.93 15.44 -14.47
N PRO A 24 12.41 16.68 -14.55
CA PRO A 24 11.72 17.13 -15.74
C PRO A 24 12.70 17.17 -16.92
N LEU A 25 12.40 16.44 -17.99
CA LEU A 25 13.25 16.36 -19.17
C LEU A 25 13.00 17.50 -20.16
N ASN A 26 11.80 18.11 -20.10
CA ASN A 26 11.43 19.24 -20.92
C ASN A 26 10.23 20.00 -20.31
N ASN A 27 9.89 21.14 -20.91
CA ASN A 27 8.73 21.95 -20.51
C ASN A 27 7.40 21.43 -21.08
N ARG A 28 7.41 20.27 -21.76
CA ARG A 28 6.21 19.62 -22.31
C ARG A 28 5.65 18.55 -21.36
N GLY A 29 6.12 18.50 -20.11
CA GLY A 29 5.62 17.56 -19.10
C GLY A 29 6.19 16.15 -19.19
N THR A 30 7.32 15.95 -19.89
CA THR A 30 8.08 14.69 -19.79
C THR A 30 8.96 14.71 -18.55
N SER A 31 8.99 13.61 -17.78
CA SER A 31 9.89 13.46 -16.64
C SER A 31 10.46 12.06 -16.52
N LEU A 32 11.70 11.98 -16.05
CA LEU A 32 12.40 10.76 -15.67
C LEU A 32 12.32 10.58 -14.16
N GLN A 33 11.99 9.37 -13.72
CA GLN A 33 12.01 8.97 -12.32
C GLN A 33 13.06 7.90 -12.08
N VAL A 34 13.80 8.03 -10.99
CA VAL A 34 14.68 6.99 -10.48
C VAL A 34 14.39 6.82 -8.99
N ARG A 35 14.23 5.59 -8.53
CA ARG A 35 13.93 5.27 -7.15
C ARG A 35 14.72 4.07 -6.67
N PHE A 36 15.22 4.17 -5.45
CA PHE A 36 15.91 3.11 -4.73
C PHE A 36 15.26 2.92 -3.37
N ASP A 37 14.95 1.68 -3.00
CA ASP A 37 14.48 1.33 -1.67
C ASP A 37 15.29 0.17 -1.12
N HIS A 38 15.70 0.29 0.14
CA HIS A 38 16.28 -0.79 0.93
C HIS A 38 15.45 -0.95 2.19
N GLY A 39 14.99 -2.17 2.48
CA GLY A 39 14.19 -2.47 3.65
C GLY A 39 14.67 -3.72 4.35
N ARG A 40 14.63 -3.72 5.67
CA ARG A 40 14.81 -4.89 6.52
C ARG A 40 13.60 -5.06 7.40
N SER A 41 13.18 -6.29 7.64
CA SER A 41 12.10 -6.63 8.56
C SER A 41 12.40 -7.95 9.28
N ALA A 42 11.79 -8.12 10.44
CA ALA A 42 11.83 -9.37 11.19
C ALA A 42 10.48 -9.67 11.82
N VAL A 43 10.16 -10.96 11.97
CA VAL A 43 8.98 -11.40 12.70
C VAL A 43 9.31 -11.43 14.18
N ILE A 44 8.63 -10.59 14.96
CA ILE A 44 8.90 -10.38 16.40
C ILE A 44 7.77 -10.89 17.31
N GLU A 45 6.74 -11.51 16.76
CA GLU A 45 5.58 -12.01 17.51
C GLU A 45 5.86 -13.41 18.06
N GLU A 46 5.57 -13.65 19.34
CA GLU A 46 5.67 -14.98 19.95
C GLU A 46 4.56 -15.92 19.44
N PRO A 47 4.84 -17.22 19.21
CA PRO A 47 6.13 -17.90 19.42
C PRO A 47 7.07 -17.85 18.20
N LEU A 48 6.68 -17.17 17.12
CA LEU A 48 7.43 -17.13 15.86
C LEU A 48 8.75 -16.33 15.96
N ASN A 49 8.90 -15.48 16.97
CA ASN A 49 10.17 -14.82 17.28
C ASN A 49 11.31 -15.82 17.56
N LEU A 50 11.00 -17.03 18.06
CA LEU A 50 11.99 -18.07 18.35
C LEU A 50 12.64 -18.65 17.10
N VAL A 51 11.97 -18.58 15.95
CA VAL A 51 12.48 -19.11 14.68
C VAL A 51 13.25 -18.08 13.84
N ASP A 52 13.47 -16.87 14.37
CA ASP A 52 14.30 -15.80 13.79
C ASP A 52 14.07 -15.57 12.28
N ILE A 53 12.82 -15.30 11.91
CA ILE A 53 12.47 -15.02 10.51
C ILE A 53 12.84 -13.56 10.20
N LYS A 54 13.74 -13.37 9.22
CA LYS A 54 14.18 -12.06 8.75
C LYS A 54 14.03 -11.95 7.24
N SER A 55 13.80 -10.73 6.77
CA SER A 55 13.69 -10.39 5.35
C SER A 55 14.47 -9.11 5.04
N THR A 56 15.17 -9.10 3.91
CA THR A 56 15.83 -7.92 3.35
C THR A 56 15.36 -7.74 1.90
N LEU A 57 14.76 -6.59 1.62
CA LEU A 57 14.25 -6.21 0.32
C LEU A 57 15.07 -5.06 -0.27
N ASP A 58 15.54 -5.26 -1.50
CA ASP A 58 16.16 -4.24 -2.33
C ASP A 58 15.28 -4.00 -3.57
N SER A 59 14.96 -2.74 -3.85
CA SER A 59 14.17 -2.33 -5.02
C SER A 59 14.85 -1.19 -5.76
N ARG A 60 14.90 -1.30 -7.09
CA ARG A 60 15.46 -0.28 -7.99
C ARG A 60 14.48 -0.04 -9.12
N GLU A 61 14.05 1.19 -9.30
CA GLU A 61 13.04 1.53 -10.29
C GLU A 61 13.53 2.69 -11.16
N VAL A 62 13.30 2.59 -12.47
CA VAL A 62 13.51 3.67 -13.43
C VAL A 62 12.24 3.83 -14.24
N GLY A 63 11.73 5.05 -14.33
CA GLY A 63 10.50 5.36 -15.04
C GLY A 63 10.62 6.58 -15.92
N ILE A 64 9.79 6.61 -16.96
CA ILE A 64 9.56 7.80 -17.77
C ILE A 64 8.05 8.05 -17.83
N SER A 65 7.67 9.32 -17.74
CA SER A 65 6.26 9.72 -17.85
C SER A 65 6.09 10.95 -18.69
N GLN A 66 4.89 11.11 -19.25
CA GLN A 66 4.47 12.22 -20.08
C GLN A 66 3.10 12.73 -19.61
N ALA A 67 2.99 14.02 -19.31
CA ALA A 67 1.69 14.69 -19.21
C ALA A 67 1.11 14.90 -20.61
N LEU A 68 0.02 14.19 -20.93
CA LEU A 68 -0.69 14.34 -22.21
C LEU A 68 -1.67 15.50 -22.19
N ILE A 69 -2.28 15.75 -21.03
CA ILE A 69 -3.18 16.88 -20.79
C ILE A 69 -2.75 17.52 -19.48
N GLU A 70 -2.53 18.83 -19.50
CA GLU A 70 -2.18 19.61 -18.32
C GLU A 70 -2.91 20.95 -18.35
N GLU A 71 -4.06 20.98 -17.70
CA GLU A 71 -4.93 22.15 -17.57
C GLU A 71 -5.30 22.36 -16.10
N LEU A 72 -5.85 23.54 -15.78
CA LEU A 72 -6.26 23.90 -14.41
C LEU A 72 -7.20 22.86 -13.77
N GLN A 73 -8.13 22.33 -14.56
CA GLN A 73 -9.18 21.41 -14.08
C GLN A 73 -8.92 19.95 -14.41
N ARG A 74 -8.00 19.62 -15.34
CA ARG A 74 -7.76 18.24 -15.76
C ARG A 74 -6.29 17.96 -16.00
N LYS A 75 -5.85 16.79 -15.54
CA LYS A 75 -4.52 16.25 -15.81
C LYS A 75 -4.64 14.81 -16.26
N LEU A 76 -3.97 14.46 -17.35
CA LEU A 76 -3.80 13.10 -17.82
C LEU A 76 -2.31 12.84 -18.02
N SER A 77 -1.80 11.80 -17.38
CA SER A 77 -0.41 11.38 -17.52
C SER A 77 -0.33 9.90 -17.86
N LEU A 78 0.62 9.55 -18.72
CA LEU A 78 1.03 8.18 -18.98
C LEU A 78 2.45 7.98 -18.50
N GLY A 79 2.78 6.78 -18.06
CA GLY A 79 4.16 6.44 -17.78
C GLY A 79 4.45 4.96 -17.87
N LEU A 80 5.73 4.68 -18.05
CA LEU A 80 6.32 3.35 -18.09
C LEU A 80 7.42 3.29 -17.04
N THR A 81 7.37 2.27 -16.18
CA THR A 81 8.35 2.06 -15.13
C THR A 81 8.90 0.65 -15.21
N TYR A 82 10.22 0.51 -15.18
CA TYR A 82 10.89 -0.76 -14.99
C TYR A 82 11.36 -0.87 -13.53
N ALA A 83 11.05 -1.99 -12.90
CA ALA A 83 11.42 -2.27 -11.52
C ALA A 83 12.20 -3.59 -11.42
N LEU A 84 13.28 -3.57 -10.66
CA LEU A 84 14.05 -4.74 -10.24
C LEU A 84 13.93 -4.88 -8.73
N ARG A 85 13.51 -6.05 -8.27
CA ARG A 85 13.31 -6.36 -6.85
C ARG A 85 14.02 -7.65 -6.48
N GLU A 86 14.71 -7.62 -5.35
CA GLU A 86 15.36 -8.78 -4.75
C GLU A 86 14.96 -8.87 -3.28
N ASN A 87 14.37 -9.99 -2.87
CA ASN A 87 14.00 -10.25 -1.50
C ASN A 87 14.76 -11.47 -0.99
N ARG A 88 15.53 -11.29 0.07
CA ARG A 88 16.26 -12.34 0.77
C ARG A 88 15.56 -12.66 2.07
N THR A 89 15.26 -13.92 2.31
CA THR A 89 14.63 -14.39 3.55
C THR A 89 15.51 -15.41 4.26
N THR A 90 15.52 -15.33 5.59
CA THR A 90 16.21 -16.30 6.44
C THR A 90 15.27 -16.84 7.50
N LEU A 91 15.49 -18.09 7.90
CA LEU A 91 14.86 -18.78 9.02
C LEU A 91 15.97 -19.35 9.88
N LEU A 92 15.97 -19.08 11.18
CA LEU A 92 17.03 -19.51 12.12
C LEU A 92 18.44 -19.10 11.65
N GLY A 93 18.55 -17.92 11.03
CA GLY A 93 19.80 -17.39 10.48
C GLY A 93 20.28 -18.05 9.17
N GLN A 94 19.57 -19.05 8.65
CA GLN A 94 19.90 -19.73 7.38
C GLN A 94 19.02 -19.22 6.25
N PRO A 95 19.52 -19.09 5.00
CA PRO A 95 18.68 -18.80 3.84
C PRO A 95 17.52 -19.78 3.74
N PHE A 96 16.30 -19.27 3.67
CA PHE A 96 15.10 -20.09 3.60
C PHE A 96 14.02 -19.39 2.79
N SER A 97 13.32 -20.14 1.95
CA SER A 97 12.23 -19.59 1.14
C SER A 97 10.87 -20.06 1.64
N PHE A 98 9.96 -19.10 1.80
CA PHE A 98 8.54 -19.36 2.08
C PHE A 98 7.71 -19.47 0.79
N ILE A 99 8.37 -19.46 -0.36
CA ILE A 99 7.73 -19.45 -1.67
C ILE A 99 7.98 -20.80 -2.35
N PRO A 100 6.93 -21.57 -2.66
CA PRO A 100 7.06 -22.79 -3.45
C PRO A 100 7.77 -22.53 -4.79
N GLY A 101 8.73 -23.37 -5.13
CA GLY A 101 9.53 -23.24 -6.36
C GLY A 101 10.72 -22.28 -6.26
N GLU A 102 11.06 -21.76 -5.08
CA GLU A 102 12.27 -20.94 -4.89
C GLU A 102 13.29 -21.67 -4.00
N PRO A 103 14.46 -22.06 -4.54
CA PRO A 103 15.38 -22.98 -3.84
C PRO A 103 16.40 -22.30 -2.92
N SER A 104 16.63 -20.99 -3.03
CA SER A 104 17.81 -20.31 -2.48
C SER A 104 17.54 -19.36 -1.31
N GLY A 105 16.27 -19.12 -0.96
CA GLY A 105 15.88 -18.06 -0.02
C GLY A 105 15.99 -16.66 -0.63
N VAL A 106 16.12 -16.56 -1.96
CA VAL A 106 16.27 -15.30 -2.70
C VAL A 106 15.28 -15.23 -3.85
N THR A 107 14.26 -14.40 -3.69
CA THR A 107 13.30 -14.10 -4.75
C THR A 107 13.77 -12.90 -5.56
N LYS A 108 13.91 -13.07 -6.87
CA LYS A 108 14.24 -12.01 -7.83
C LYS A 108 13.08 -11.77 -8.78
N LEU A 109 12.79 -10.51 -9.04
CA LEU A 109 11.64 -10.08 -9.82
C LEU A 109 12.01 -8.87 -10.67
N SER A 110 11.69 -8.92 -11.97
CA SER A 110 11.69 -7.77 -12.88
C SER A 110 10.27 -7.48 -13.33
N VAL A 111 9.86 -6.21 -13.34
CA VAL A 111 8.49 -5.80 -13.67
C VAL A 111 8.49 -4.57 -14.55
N TRP A 112 7.76 -4.63 -15.65
CA TRP A 112 7.36 -3.46 -16.42
C TRP A 112 5.97 -3.00 -15.99
N ARG A 113 5.81 -1.72 -15.67
CA ARG A 113 4.55 -1.12 -15.24
C ARG A 113 4.16 -0.01 -16.21
N LEU A 114 3.10 -0.24 -16.96
CA LEU A 114 2.44 0.79 -17.75
C LEU A 114 1.30 1.37 -16.91
N TRP A 115 1.32 2.67 -16.68
CA TRP A 115 0.28 3.32 -15.90
C TRP A 115 -0.30 4.56 -16.58
N GLN A 116 -1.55 4.82 -16.25
CA GLN A 116 -2.31 5.99 -16.66
C GLN A 116 -2.94 6.62 -15.43
N ASP A 117 -2.68 7.91 -15.25
CA ASP A 117 -3.20 8.72 -14.15
C ASP A 117 -4.08 9.83 -14.71
N TYR A 118 -5.31 9.92 -14.21
CA TYR A 118 -6.27 10.94 -14.59
C TYR A 118 -6.80 11.65 -13.35
N VAL A 119 -6.69 12.97 -13.33
CA VAL A 119 -7.24 13.81 -12.27
C VAL A 119 -8.15 14.87 -12.88
N ARG A 120 -9.36 14.99 -12.35
CA ARG A 120 -10.29 16.07 -12.69
C ARG A 120 -10.71 16.81 -11.43
N ARG A 121 -10.44 18.12 -11.41
CA ARG A 121 -10.81 19.05 -10.35
C ARG A 121 -11.97 19.92 -10.82
N GLN A 122 -13.01 19.96 -10.02
CA GLN A 122 -14.14 20.87 -10.14
C GLN A 122 -14.22 21.70 -8.86
N GLU A 123 -15.10 22.70 -8.81
CA GLU A 123 -15.17 23.64 -7.69
C GLU A 123 -15.34 22.96 -6.32
N GLN A 124 -16.17 21.92 -6.25
CA GLN A 124 -16.50 21.23 -5.01
C GLN A 124 -16.03 19.78 -4.96
N GLN A 125 -15.43 19.24 -6.04
CA GLN A 125 -15.11 17.82 -6.10
C GLN A 125 -13.89 17.50 -6.94
N VAL A 126 -13.18 16.43 -6.56
CA VAL A 126 -12.01 15.93 -7.25
C VAL A 126 -12.20 14.44 -7.52
N TYR A 127 -11.92 14.04 -8.75
CA TYR A 127 -11.79 12.64 -9.16
C TYR A 127 -10.33 12.39 -9.47
N ALA A 128 -9.76 11.34 -8.90
CA ALA A 128 -8.45 10.82 -9.25
C ALA A 128 -8.57 9.33 -9.56
N LEU A 129 -8.13 8.92 -10.74
CA LEU A 129 -8.17 7.56 -11.23
C LEU A 129 -6.78 7.15 -11.68
N ARG A 130 -6.36 5.95 -11.31
CA ARG A 130 -5.10 5.35 -11.75
C ARG A 130 -5.33 3.93 -12.21
N SER A 131 -4.78 3.58 -13.36
CA SER A 131 -4.76 2.23 -13.89
C SER A 131 -3.33 1.81 -14.13
N THR A 132 -2.90 0.69 -13.56
CA THR A 132 -1.54 0.16 -13.71
C THR A 132 -1.59 -1.28 -14.20
N PHE A 133 -0.94 -1.55 -15.33
CA PHE A 133 -0.70 -2.89 -15.83
C PHE A 133 0.74 -3.26 -15.53
N SER A 134 0.94 -4.36 -14.80
CA SER A 134 2.25 -4.87 -14.45
C SER A 134 2.50 -6.20 -15.14
N PHE A 135 3.60 -6.26 -15.89
CA PHE A 135 4.09 -7.45 -16.58
C PHE A 135 5.39 -7.86 -15.92
N GLY A 136 5.38 -8.98 -15.21
CA GLY A 136 6.51 -9.40 -14.39
C GLY A 136 7.11 -10.72 -14.82
N HIS A 137 8.41 -10.86 -14.54
CA HIS A 137 9.19 -12.08 -14.69
C HIS A 137 9.99 -12.33 -13.41
N ASN A 138 10.06 -13.57 -12.95
CA ASN A 138 10.77 -13.93 -11.72
C ASN A 138 11.60 -15.22 -11.84
N ASN A 139 12.35 -15.53 -10.78
CA ASN A 139 13.22 -16.71 -10.73
C ASN A 139 12.56 -17.99 -10.21
N ILE A 140 11.23 -18.05 -10.06
CA ILE A 140 10.55 -19.24 -9.54
C ILE A 140 10.69 -20.40 -10.53
N GLU A 141 11.16 -21.53 -10.02
CA GLU A 141 11.28 -22.79 -10.74
C GLU A 141 9.95 -23.55 -10.65
N GLN A 142 9.37 -23.86 -11.81
CA GLN A 142 8.13 -24.61 -11.85
C GLN A 142 8.41 -26.08 -11.56
N ILE A 143 7.97 -26.55 -10.41
CA ILE A 143 8.08 -27.96 -10.02
C ILE A 143 6.94 -28.75 -10.71
N ALA A 144 7.29 -29.75 -11.52
CA ALA A 144 6.31 -30.67 -12.11
C ALA A 144 5.55 -31.43 -11.01
N ASP A 145 4.25 -31.65 -11.20
CA ASP A 145 3.37 -32.38 -10.27
C ASP A 145 3.25 -31.78 -8.85
N SER A 146 3.49 -30.47 -8.69
CA SER A 146 3.28 -29.81 -7.41
C SER A 146 1.82 -29.84 -6.98
N THR A 147 1.56 -30.26 -5.75
CA THR A 147 0.21 -30.25 -5.15
C THR A 147 -0.25 -28.86 -4.70
N SER A 148 0.68 -27.90 -4.58
CA SER A 148 0.42 -26.51 -4.18
C SER A 148 0.51 -25.54 -5.35
N THR A 149 -0.35 -24.53 -5.38
CA THR A 149 -0.30 -23.44 -6.36
C THR A 149 1.00 -22.64 -6.24
N GLN A 150 1.86 -22.72 -7.26
CA GLN A 150 3.11 -21.97 -7.36
C GLN A 150 2.89 -20.61 -8.03
N PRO A 151 3.64 -19.55 -7.63
CA PRO A 151 3.67 -18.31 -8.38
C PRO A 151 4.09 -18.54 -9.83
N ALA A 152 3.39 -17.91 -10.77
CA ALA A 152 3.77 -18.01 -12.17
C ALA A 152 5.09 -17.26 -12.41
N ARG A 153 5.99 -17.89 -13.18
CA ARG A 153 7.27 -17.28 -13.58
C ARG A 153 7.06 -15.96 -14.33
N ASN A 154 6.07 -15.92 -15.20
CA ASN A 154 5.61 -14.71 -15.88
C ASN A 154 4.18 -14.44 -15.43
N PHE A 155 3.85 -13.19 -15.15
CA PHE A 155 2.50 -12.84 -14.74
C PHE A 155 2.06 -11.50 -15.31
N LEU A 156 0.74 -11.35 -15.40
CA LEU A 156 0.08 -10.08 -15.68
C LEU A 156 -0.90 -9.76 -14.55
N VAL A 157 -0.75 -8.57 -13.98
CA VAL A 157 -1.68 -8.04 -12.98
C VAL A 157 -2.10 -6.61 -13.34
N TRP A 158 -3.39 -6.34 -13.18
CA TRP A 158 -3.96 -5.00 -13.30
C TRP A 158 -4.37 -4.48 -11.93
N LEU A 159 -3.97 -3.25 -11.62
CA LEU A 159 -4.39 -2.51 -10.43
C LEU A 159 -5.12 -1.23 -10.87
N GLY A 160 -6.40 -1.14 -10.52
CA GLY A 160 -7.20 0.08 -10.63
C GLY A 160 -7.31 0.75 -9.26
N GLN A 161 -7.10 2.06 -9.20
CA GLN A 161 -7.24 2.86 -7.99
C GLN A 161 -8.10 4.08 -8.29
N SER A 162 -8.94 4.45 -7.34
CA SER A 162 -9.82 5.60 -7.46
C SER A 162 -9.92 6.33 -6.13
N GLN A 163 -9.92 7.65 -6.22
CA GLN A 163 -10.20 8.54 -5.12
C GLN A 163 -11.18 9.61 -5.58
N TYR A 164 -12.20 9.82 -4.77
CA TYR A 164 -13.19 10.86 -4.95
C TYR A 164 -13.25 11.68 -3.67
N SER A 165 -13.11 12.99 -3.78
CA SER A 165 -13.38 13.90 -2.67
C SER A 165 -14.43 14.91 -3.09
N ARG A 166 -15.33 15.24 -2.17
CA ARG A 166 -16.34 16.27 -2.38
C ARG A 166 -16.54 17.10 -1.13
N ARG A 167 -16.40 18.42 -1.25
CA ARG A 167 -16.82 19.36 -0.22
C ARG A 167 -18.33 19.28 -0.04
N VAL A 168 -18.74 19.20 1.22
CA VAL A 168 -20.13 19.16 1.64
C VAL A 168 -20.29 20.12 2.80
N LEU A 169 -21.45 20.79 2.89
CA LEU A 169 -21.71 21.84 3.87
C LEU A 169 -20.77 23.06 3.71
N ASP A 170 -21.12 24.16 4.39
CA ASP A 170 -20.40 25.43 4.24
C ASP A 170 -19.16 25.55 5.16
N ALA A 171 -19.03 24.65 6.13
CA ALA A 171 -17.94 24.66 7.12
C ALA A 171 -16.63 23.98 6.65
N GLY A 172 -16.50 23.65 5.36
CA GLY A 172 -15.32 22.96 4.83
C GLY A 172 -15.29 21.45 5.11
N ALA A 173 -16.43 20.85 5.47
CA ALA A 173 -16.54 19.40 5.57
C ALA A 173 -16.41 18.74 4.19
N GLN A 174 -15.98 17.49 4.15
CA GLN A 174 -15.86 16.74 2.90
C GLN A 174 -16.16 15.26 3.05
N ILE A 175 -16.62 14.64 1.98
CA ILE A 175 -16.69 13.19 1.86
C ILE A 175 -15.49 12.74 1.05
N LEU A 176 -14.78 11.74 1.55
CA LEU A 176 -13.67 11.09 0.90
C LEU A 176 -14.04 9.62 0.64
N VAL A 177 -13.96 9.21 -0.62
CA VAL A 177 -14.13 7.82 -1.04
C VAL A 177 -12.84 7.35 -1.69
N ARG A 178 -12.35 6.17 -1.28
CA ARG A 178 -11.18 5.51 -1.87
C ARG A 178 -11.56 4.09 -2.24
N ALA A 179 -11.17 3.63 -3.42
CA ALA A 179 -11.34 2.24 -3.80
C ALA A 179 -10.21 1.75 -4.70
N ASP A 180 -9.73 0.54 -4.41
CA ASP A 180 -8.71 -0.14 -5.21
C ASP A 180 -9.21 -1.54 -5.61
N VAL A 181 -8.81 -1.99 -6.79
CA VAL A 181 -9.13 -3.31 -7.33
C VAL A 181 -7.88 -3.88 -7.98
N GLN A 182 -7.45 -5.06 -7.54
CA GLN A 182 -6.38 -5.83 -8.17
C GLN A 182 -6.95 -7.09 -8.82
N ARG A 183 -6.61 -7.30 -10.10
CA ARG A 183 -6.96 -8.49 -10.86
C ARG A 183 -5.73 -9.11 -11.50
N ALA A 184 -5.39 -10.31 -11.04
CA ALA A 184 -4.31 -11.14 -11.57
C ALA A 184 -4.90 -12.33 -12.33
N ARG A 185 -4.29 -12.68 -13.47
CA ARG A 185 -4.64 -13.91 -14.21
C ARG A 185 -3.88 -15.14 -13.69
N ASP A 186 -2.73 -14.91 -13.09
CA ASP A 186 -1.78 -15.92 -12.66
C ASP A 186 -1.47 -15.77 -11.16
N PRO A 187 -1.11 -16.87 -10.45
CA PRO A 187 -0.71 -16.77 -9.05
C PRO A 187 0.53 -15.89 -8.93
N LEU A 188 0.50 -14.94 -8.00
CA LEU A 188 1.54 -13.93 -7.86
C LEU A 188 2.53 -14.28 -6.77
N LEU A 189 3.74 -13.72 -6.91
CA LEU A 189 4.67 -13.62 -5.79
C LEU A 189 4.06 -12.74 -4.69
N PRO A 190 4.31 -13.03 -3.40
CA PRO A 190 3.83 -12.19 -2.30
C PRO A 190 4.14 -10.69 -2.44
N LEU A 191 5.26 -10.35 -3.10
CA LEU A 191 5.68 -8.97 -3.37
C LEU A 191 4.74 -8.20 -4.32
N GLU A 192 3.93 -8.88 -5.12
CA GLU A 192 3.00 -8.29 -6.09
C GLU A 192 1.54 -8.60 -5.76
N ARG A 193 1.29 -9.31 -4.65
CA ARG A 193 -0.06 -9.55 -4.12
C ARG A 193 -0.64 -8.28 -3.50
N MET A 194 -1.96 -8.15 -3.55
CA MET A 194 -2.68 -7.08 -2.88
C MET A 194 -2.74 -7.36 -1.39
N ALA A 195 -2.29 -6.38 -0.60
CA ALA A 195 -2.48 -6.37 0.84
C ALA A 195 -3.78 -5.62 1.21
N VAL A 196 -4.59 -6.22 2.08
CA VAL A 196 -5.84 -5.64 2.59
C VAL A 196 -5.92 -5.85 4.10
N GLY A 197 -6.12 -4.77 4.84
CA GLY A 197 -6.00 -4.70 6.31
C GLY A 197 -4.87 -3.74 6.70
N GLY A 198 -5.13 -2.85 7.66
CA GLY A 198 -4.20 -1.82 8.09
C GLY A 198 -4.77 -0.41 7.99
N VAL A 199 -4.04 0.58 8.53
CA VAL A 199 -4.49 1.97 8.66
C VAL A 199 -4.82 2.62 7.32
N ASN A 200 -4.08 2.23 6.27
CA ASN A 200 -4.23 2.77 4.93
C ASN A 200 -5.21 1.97 4.05
N THR A 201 -5.76 0.85 4.52
CA THR A 201 -6.62 -0.04 3.74
C THR A 201 -7.98 -0.30 4.39
N ALA A 202 -8.07 -1.28 5.29
CA ALA A 202 -9.26 -1.55 6.09
C ALA A 202 -8.90 -1.35 7.56
N ARG A 203 -9.24 -0.19 8.09
CA ARG A 203 -8.87 0.24 9.43
C ARG A 203 -9.45 -0.69 10.49
N GLY A 204 -8.72 -0.81 11.60
CA GLY A 204 -9.07 -1.72 12.68
C GLY A 204 -8.62 -3.16 12.49
N TYR A 205 -8.18 -3.56 11.29
CA TYR A 205 -7.51 -4.83 11.05
C TYR A 205 -5.98 -4.67 11.11
N ARG A 206 -5.26 -5.79 11.31
CA ARG A 206 -3.80 -5.79 11.27
C ARG A 206 -3.29 -5.38 9.89
N GLU A 207 -2.10 -4.77 9.86
CA GLU A 207 -1.41 -4.51 8.59
C GLU A 207 -1.24 -5.81 7.82
N ASN A 208 -1.55 -5.79 6.53
CA ASN A 208 -1.45 -6.95 5.65
C ASN A 208 -2.26 -8.18 6.13
N GLN A 209 -3.41 -7.97 6.80
CA GLN A 209 -4.28 -9.05 7.30
C GLN A 209 -4.61 -10.10 6.23
N MET A 210 -4.80 -9.67 4.99
CA MET A 210 -4.92 -10.53 3.80
C MET A 210 -3.88 -10.09 2.78
N VAL A 211 -3.06 -11.02 2.31
CA VAL A 211 -2.13 -10.80 1.18
C VAL A 211 -2.45 -11.86 0.13
N ARG A 212 -3.03 -11.43 -0.99
CA ARG A 212 -3.61 -12.34 -2.00
C ARG A 212 -3.43 -11.85 -3.44
N ASP A 213 -3.56 -12.76 -4.41
CA ASP A 213 -3.38 -12.44 -5.84
C ASP A 213 -4.40 -11.42 -6.36
N ASN A 214 -5.66 -11.55 -5.95
CA ASN A 214 -6.77 -10.70 -6.34
C ASN A 214 -7.41 -10.05 -5.11
N GLY A 215 -7.99 -8.86 -5.30
CA GLY A 215 -8.73 -8.23 -4.22
C GLY A 215 -9.35 -6.91 -4.62
N TYR A 216 -10.18 -6.40 -3.72
CA TYR A 216 -10.67 -5.04 -3.78
C TYR A 216 -10.89 -4.50 -2.37
N ARG A 217 -10.74 -3.18 -2.25
CA ARG A 217 -11.04 -2.44 -1.03
C ARG A 217 -11.81 -1.18 -1.37
N ALA A 218 -12.66 -0.76 -0.46
CA ALA A 218 -13.38 0.50 -0.54
C ALA A 218 -13.47 1.12 0.84
N SER A 219 -13.36 2.43 0.91
CA SER A 219 -13.44 3.22 2.12
C SER A 219 -14.26 4.47 1.84
N VAL A 220 -15.15 4.81 2.77
CA VAL A 220 -15.90 6.06 2.78
C VAL A 220 -15.67 6.72 4.12
N GLU A 221 -15.28 7.98 4.09
CA GLU A 221 -15.02 8.78 5.28
C GLU A 221 -15.66 10.16 5.12
N TYR A 222 -16.40 10.59 6.14
CA TYR A 222 -16.93 11.95 6.21
C TYR A 222 -16.05 12.76 7.14
N GLN A 223 -15.31 13.71 6.60
CA GLN A 223 -14.36 14.55 7.32
C GLN A 223 -15.02 15.87 7.74
N HIS A 224 -15.26 16.00 9.04
CA HIS A 224 -15.82 17.19 9.64
C HIS A 224 -14.73 18.01 10.35
N PRO A 225 -14.41 19.22 9.89
CA PRO A 225 -13.44 20.07 10.56
C PRO A 225 -14.01 20.60 11.89
N LEU A 226 -13.31 20.34 12.98
CA LEU A 226 -13.56 20.90 14.31
C LEU A 226 -12.79 22.22 14.53
N MET A 227 -11.63 22.34 13.89
CA MET A 227 -10.78 23.54 13.91
C MET A 227 -10.05 23.65 12.58
N GLY A 228 -9.96 24.87 12.04
CA GLY A 228 -9.36 25.12 10.74
C GLY A 228 -10.12 24.45 9.60
N SER A 229 -9.69 24.68 8.36
CA SER A 229 -10.14 23.86 7.23
C SER A 229 -9.28 22.61 7.11
N VAL A 230 -9.77 21.57 6.43
CA VAL A 230 -9.00 20.31 6.24
C VAL A 230 -7.62 20.55 5.60
N ASP A 231 -7.50 21.62 4.80
CA ASP A 231 -6.28 22.01 4.08
C ASP A 231 -5.39 23.00 4.87
N ALA A 232 -5.82 23.45 6.06
CA ALA A 232 -5.06 24.41 6.87
C ALA A 232 -3.82 23.77 7.53
N ARG A 233 -2.84 24.61 7.88
CA ARG A 233 -1.63 24.22 8.64
C ARG A 233 -1.95 23.82 10.07
N GLU A 234 -3.03 24.36 10.61
CA GLU A 234 -3.58 24.00 11.90
C GLU A 234 -5.01 23.54 11.66
N SER A 235 -5.23 22.23 11.74
CA SER A 235 -6.54 21.67 11.51
C SER A 235 -6.79 20.47 12.41
N LEU A 236 -8.02 20.35 12.90
CA LEU A 236 -8.49 19.19 13.63
C LEU A 236 -9.74 18.70 12.93
N THR A 237 -9.74 17.46 12.47
CA THR A 237 -10.85 16.88 11.70
C THR A 237 -11.29 15.58 12.34
N LEU A 238 -12.59 15.43 12.53
CA LEU A 238 -13.22 14.19 12.97
C LEU A 238 -13.83 13.48 11.75
N GLY A 239 -13.49 12.21 11.58
CA GLY A 239 -13.81 11.42 10.41
C GLY A 239 -14.51 10.11 10.76
N PRO A 240 -15.84 10.05 10.92
CA PRO A 240 -16.54 8.78 10.86
C PRO A 240 -16.32 8.10 9.51
N PHE A 241 -16.09 6.78 9.56
CA PHE A 241 -15.77 6.01 8.37
C PHE A 241 -16.39 4.62 8.34
N LEU A 242 -16.44 4.08 7.12
CA LEU A 242 -16.80 2.71 6.80
C LEU A 242 -15.78 2.14 5.81
N ASP A 243 -15.18 1.01 6.18
CA ASP A 243 -14.20 0.33 5.34
C ASP A 243 -14.67 -1.09 5.00
N TYR A 244 -14.38 -1.50 3.77
CA TYR A 244 -14.66 -2.83 3.23
C TYR A 244 -13.44 -3.34 2.48
N GLY A 245 -13.08 -4.60 2.69
CA GLY A 245 -12.04 -5.28 1.95
C GLY A 245 -12.42 -6.72 1.61
N ALA A 246 -11.99 -7.20 0.46
CA ALA A 246 -12.06 -8.61 0.13
C ALA A 246 -10.91 -9.03 -0.77
N ALA A 247 -10.36 -10.22 -0.54
CA ALA A 247 -9.17 -10.70 -1.24
C ALA A 247 -9.19 -12.23 -1.38
N TRP A 248 -8.56 -12.78 -2.42
CA TRP A 248 -8.48 -14.22 -2.69
C TRP A 248 -7.30 -14.58 -3.59
N ASN A 249 -6.71 -15.76 -3.39
CA ASN A 249 -5.75 -16.33 -4.33
C ASN A 249 -6.48 -17.05 -5.47
N ILE A 250 -5.76 -17.32 -6.55
CA ILE A 250 -6.32 -18.09 -7.66
C ILE A 250 -6.67 -19.51 -7.20
N GLY A 251 -7.92 -19.92 -7.46
CA GLY A 251 -8.44 -21.23 -7.05
C GLY A 251 -8.97 -21.28 -5.61
N GLU A 252 -8.87 -20.19 -4.84
CA GLU A 252 -9.34 -20.12 -3.46
C GLU A 252 -10.64 -19.30 -3.32
N THR A 253 -11.35 -19.52 -2.22
CA THR A 253 -12.54 -18.73 -1.86
C THR A 253 -12.17 -17.33 -1.38
N ARG A 254 -13.14 -16.41 -1.46
CA ARG A 254 -12.94 -15.01 -1.10
C ARG A 254 -13.11 -14.76 0.40
N ASP A 255 -12.06 -14.24 1.01
CA ASP A 255 -12.07 -13.69 2.37
C ASP A 255 -12.54 -12.24 2.35
N ARG A 256 -13.18 -11.79 3.44
CA ARG A 256 -13.77 -10.45 3.55
C ARG A 256 -13.54 -9.87 4.94
N ILE A 257 -13.25 -8.58 4.98
CA ILE A 257 -13.12 -7.79 6.21
C ILE A 257 -13.92 -6.50 6.08
N ARG A 258 -14.50 -6.03 7.18
CA ARG A 258 -15.35 -4.84 7.22
C ARG A 258 -15.23 -4.14 8.57
N SER A 259 -15.15 -2.82 8.58
CA SER A 259 -15.08 -2.06 9.81
C SER A 259 -15.82 -0.73 9.70
N ALA A 260 -16.15 -0.19 10.87
CA ALA A 260 -16.71 1.14 11.02
C ALA A 260 -16.02 1.81 12.22
N GLY A 261 -15.81 3.12 12.18
CA GLY A 261 -15.12 3.77 13.27
C GLY A 261 -15.07 5.28 13.16
N LEU A 262 -14.23 5.86 14.02
CA LEU A 262 -13.90 7.28 14.04
C LEU A 262 -12.40 7.43 13.82
N ALA A 263 -12.03 8.36 12.95
CA ALA A 263 -10.67 8.84 12.78
C ALA A 263 -10.57 10.28 13.26
N VAL A 264 -9.46 10.64 13.90
CA VAL A 264 -9.12 12.01 14.24
C VAL A 264 -7.83 12.34 13.51
N HIS A 265 -7.91 13.35 12.65
CA HIS A 265 -6.77 13.87 11.90
C HIS A 265 -6.41 15.22 12.50
N TRP A 266 -5.22 15.32 13.08
CA TRP A 266 -4.73 16.55 13.66
C TRP A 266 -3.47 17.00 12.93
N ARG A 267 -3.52 18.19 12.35
CA ARG A 267 -2.37 18.87 11.77
C ARG A 267 -2.07 20.10 12.60
N TRP A 268 -0.82 20.23 13.02
CA TRP A 268 -0.33 21.39 13.75
C TRP A 268 1.05 21.77 13.23
N GLN A 269 1.08 22.80 12.37
CA GLN A 269 2.30 23.29 11.74
C GLN A 269 3.02 22.19 10.94
N ARG A 270 4.04 21.57 11.53
CA ARG A 270 4.86 20.49 10.94
C ARG A 270 4.52 19.11 11.50
N PHE A 271 3.63 19.04 12.49
CA PHE A 271 3.19 17.79 13.08
C PHE A 271 1.87 17.36 12.45
N THR A 272 1.78 16.08 12.10
CA THR A 272 0.51 15.43 11.75
C THR A 272 0.35 14.21 12.65
N ALA A 273 -0.81 14.08 13.30
CA ALA A 273 -1.17 12.93 14.11
C ALA A 273 -2.51 12.38 13.63
N ASP A 274 -2.55 11.05 13.44
CA ASP A 274 -3.73 10.32 13.03
C ASP A 274 -4.07 9.30 14.11
N LEU A 275 -5.26 9.40 14.68
CA LEU A 275 -5.78 8.44 15.66
C LEU A 275 -7.04 7.79 15.11
N VAL A 276 -7.08 6.46 15.12
CA VAL A 276 -8.21 5.68 14.59
C VAL A 276 -8.71 4.74 15.68
N ALA A 277 -10.02 4.77 15.91
CA ALA A 277 -10.71 3.79 16.72
C ALA A 277 -11.78 3.09 15.87
N ALA A 278 -11.58 1.80 15.61
CA ALA A 278 -12.34 1.03 14.65
C ALA A 278 -13.00 -0.20 15.29
N LYS A 279 -14.28 -0.41 15.00
CA LYS A 279 -15.01 -1.63 15.32
C LYS A 279 -14.98 -2.57 14.13
N ARG A 280 -14.45 -3.78 14.34
CA ARG A 280 -14.49 -4.87 13.35
C ARG A 280 -15.91 -5.41 13.26
N LEU A 281 -16.46 -5.47 12.05
CA LEU A 281 -17.78 -6.05 11.78
C LEU A 281 -17.67 -7.52 11.33
N VAL A 282 -16.47 -7.95 10.93
CA VAL A 282 -16.13 -9.36 10.70
C VAL A 282 -15.00 -9.72 11.65
N THR A 283 -15.24 -10.69 12.53
CA THR A 283 -14.24 -11.17 13.48
C THR A 283 -13.20 -12.01 12.76
N VAL A 284 -11.93 -11.68 12.99
CA VAL A 284 -10.79 -12.51 12.60
C VAL A 284 -10.16 -13.11 13.86
N PRO A 285 -9.54 -14.30 13.78
CA PRO A 285 -8.84 -14.89 14.91
C PRO A 285 -7.85 -13.89 15.51
N THR A 286 -7.96 -13.66 16.81
CA THR A 286 -7.04 -12.78 17.54
C THR A 286 -5.89 -13.63 18.07
N PRO A 287 -4.63 -13.24 17.85
CA PRO A 287 -3.48 -13.98 18.38
C PRO A 287 -3.46 -14.01 19.90
N ALA A 288 -2.72 -14.96 20.47
CA ALA A 288 -2.62 -15.16 21.92
C ALA A 288 -2.08 -13.92 22.64
N GLN A 289 -1.22 -13.13 21.99
CA GLN A 289 -0.79 -11.82 22.47
C GLN A 289 -1.45 -10.71 21.64
N SER A 290 -2.40 -10.01 22.26
CA SER A 290 -3.12 -8.91 21.61
C SER A 290 -2.38 -7.58 21.73
N THR A 291 -2.39 -6.80 20.67
CA THR A 291 -1.90 -5.42 20.60
C THR A 291 -3.06 -4.42 20.54
N LEU A 292 -2.82 -3.12 20.66
CA LEU A 292 -3.86 -2.09 20.45
C LEU A 292 -4.52 -2.20 19.07
N GLN A 293 -3.75 -2.58 18.05
CA GLN A 293 -4.28 -2.83 16.71
C GLN A 293 -5.28 -4.00 16.68
N ASP A 294 -5.11 -4.99 17.55
CA ASP A 294 -6.06 -6.10 17.72
C ASP A 294 -7.40 -5.66 18.30
N HIS A 295 -7.38 -4.57 19.06
CA HIS A 295 -8.57 -3.91 19.59
C HIS A 295 -9.07 -2.78 18.68
N GLY A 296 -8.51 -2.67 17.47
CA GLY A 296 -8.93 -1.71 16.46
C GLY A 296 -8.46 -0.27 16.68
N ILE A 297 -7.48 -0.06 17.56
CA ILE A 297 -6.88 1.25 17.83
C ILE A 297 -5.57 1.37 17.06
N GLN A 298 -5.43 2.43 16.26
CA GLN A 298 -4.23 2.71 15.47
C GLN A 298 -3.83 4.17 15.64
N PHE A 299 -2.52 4.43 15.68
CA PHE A 299 -1.96 5.76 15.86
C PHE A 299 -0.75 5.94 14.94
N GLU A 300 -0.71 7.04 14.20
CA GLU A 300 0.44 7.49 13.40
C GLU A 300 0.81 8.92 13.80
N LEU A 301 2.10 9.19 13.95
CA LEU A 301 2.64 10.53 14.16
C LEU A 301 3.73 10.80 13.11
N ARG A 302 3.62 11.95 12.45
CA ARG A 302 4.55 12.41 11.42
C ARG A 302 5.05 13.81 11.75
N TYR A 303 6.32 14.05 11.50
CA TYR A 303 6.95 15.36 11.60
C TYR A 303 7.66 15.69 10.29
N ASP A 304 7.24 16.79 9.65
CA ASP A 304 7.82 17.27 8.40
C ASP A 304 8.99 18.22 8.69
N VAL A 305 10.21 17.80 8.35
CA VAL A 305 11.46 18.53 8.69
C VAL A 305 11.70 19.73 7.74
N PHE A 306 11.13 19.70 6.53
CA PHE A 306 11.34 20.68 5.45
C PHE A 306 10.03 21.12 4.81
#